data_AF-A0A6M3XPD4-F1
#
_entry.id   AF-A0A6M3XPD4-F1
#
_cell.length_a   1.000
_cell.length_b   1.000
_cell.length_c   1.000
_cell.angle_alpha   90.00
_cell.angle_beta   90.00
_cell.angle_gamma   90.00
#
_symmetry.space_group_name_H-M   'P 1'
#
loop_
_entity.id
_entity.type
_entity.pdbx_description
1 polymer ?
#
loop_
_entity_poly.entity_id
_entity_poly.type
_entity_poly.pdbx_seq_one_letter_code
_entity_poly.pdbx_strand_id
1 'polypeptide(L)'
;MECAGKIYIGHNSDLNVFKIWNLSDWHYGNKACALKVLKNDIDTVANDPFSFAFLGGDLAEFIDLHDPRFDPKCVPANFTIEDYGDLGAVLMRRVRDLAWPMKGKLLGAVQGNHEENFMRRNKQEGLMNWLTTELGIRYLGYSALIDIVFIRNAKFG
;
A
#
# COMPACT_ATOMS: atom_id res chain seq x y z
N MET A 1 -7.50 -13.83 -10.50
CA MET A 1 -6.81 -12.77 -11.26
C MET A 1 -7.88 -11.83 -11.73
N GLU A 2 -7.87 -10.60 -11.22
CA GLU A 2 -8.85 -9.56 -11.52
C GLU A 2 -8.48 -8.83 -12.82
N CYS A 3 -9.45 -8.62 -13.71
CA CYS A 3 -9.29 -7.70 -14.83
C CYS A 3 -9.70 -6.30 -14.38
N ALA A 4 -8.75 -5.52 -13.87
CA ALA A 4 -9.01 -4.21 -13.25
C ALA A 4 -9.19 -3.06 -14.26
N GLY A 5 -9.14 -3.38 -15.56
CA GLY A 5 -9.46 -2.49 -16.65
C GLY A 5 -8.36 -1.47 -16.95
N LYS A 6 -8.77 -0.30 -17.47
CA LYS A 6 -7.87 0.76 -17.92
C LYS A 6 -7.71 1.86 -16.89
N ILE A 7 -6.51 2.40 -16.81
CA ILE A 7 -6.17 3.63 -16.10
C ILE A 7 -5.59 4.60 -17.13
N TYR A 8 -6.12 5.81 -17.19
CA TYR A 8 -5.72 6.82 -18.15
C TYR A 8 -4.88 7.90 -17.48
N ILE A 9 -3.70 8.20 -18.04
CA ILE A 9 -2.81 9.26 -17.56
C ILE A 9 -2.65 10.29 -18.69
N GLY A 10 -3.14 11.51 -18.45
CA GLY A 10 -3.03 12.62 -19.40
C GLY A 10 -1.64 13.27 -19.38
N HIS A 11 -1.11 13.66 -20.54
CA HIS A 11 0.16 14.38 -20.63
C HIS A 11 0.25 15.32 -21.84
N ASN A 12 1.16 16.30 -21.77
CA ASN A 12 1.28 17.37 -22.78
C ASN A 12 2.54 17.26 -23.66
N SER A 13 3.49 16.38 -23.34
CA SER A 13 4.77 16.23 -24.07
C SER A 13 5.22 14.78 -24.13
N ASP A 14 5.86 14.37 -25.24
CA ASP A 14 6.59 13.10 -25.38
C ASP A 14 7.89 13.04 -24.57
N LEU A 15 8.42 14.19 -24.16
CA LEU A 15 9.68 14.24 -23.43
C LEU A 15 9.51 13.90 -21.95
N ASN A 16 8.27 13.81 -21.45
CA ASN A 16 7.99 13.43 -20.07
C ASN A 16 8.30 11.95 -19.84
N VAL A 17 9.10 11.66 -18.82
CA VAL A 17 9.41 10.30 -18.40
C VAL A 17 8.51 9.93 -17.23
N PHE A 18 7.67 8.91 -17.43
CA PHE A 18 6.78 8.38 -16.40
C PHE A 18 7.47 7.29 -15.60
N LYS A 19 7.31 7.33 -14.27
CA LYS A 19 7.77 6.29 -13.36
C LYS A 19 6.56 5.63 -12.70
N ILE A 20 6.44 4.33 -12.86
CA ILE A 20 5.43 3.52 -12.18
C ILE A 20 6.16 2.70 -11.11
N TRP A 21 5.85 3.01 -9.86
CA TRP A 21 6.45 2.38 -8.70
C TRP A 21 5.58 1.22 -8.23
N ASN A 22 6.22 0.13 -7.82
CA ASN A 22 5.56 -0.89 -7.01
C ASN A 22 6.07 -0.75 -5.58
N LEU A 23 5.21 -0.27 -4.68
CA LEU A 23 5.53 -0.12 -3.26
C LEU A 23 4.89 -1.29 -2.52
N SER A 24 5.67 -2.35 -2.31
CA SER A 24 5.24 -3.59 -1.63
C SER A 24 6.16 -3.91 -0.47
N ASP A 25 5.78 -4.91 0.34
CA ASP A 25 6.66 -5.51 1.36
C ASP A 25 7.24 -4.47 2.32
N TRP A 26 6.42 -3.50 2.71
CA TRP A 26 6.84 -2.49 3.69
C TRP A 26 7.09 -3.15 5.04
N HIS A 27 6.30 -4.20 5.36
CA HIS A 27 6.31 -4.88 6.66
C HIS A 27 6.33 -3.86 7.81
N TYR A 28 5.52 -2.80 7.66
CA TYR A 28 5.45 -1.73 8.65
C TYR A 28 4.94 -2.28 9.99
N GLY A 29 5.63 -1.98 11.07
CA GLY A 29 5.39 -2.61 12.38
C GLY A 29 6.42 -3.67 12.73
N ASN A 30 7.32 -4.02 11.81
CA ASN A 30 8.56 -4.73 12.12
C ASN A 30 9.70 -3.73 12.37
N LYS A 31 10.54 -3.98 13.40
CA LYS A 31 11.71 -3.14 13.74
C LYS A 31 12.74 -3.05 12.60
N ALA A 32 12.81 -4.08 11.75
CA ALA A 32 13.69 -4.11 10.59
C ALA A 32 13.14 -3.33 9.38
N CYS A 33 11.89 -2.86 9.43
CA CYS A 33 11.33 -2.00 8.39
C CYS A 33 12.25 -0.79 8.17
N ALA A 34 12.75 -0.62 6.94
CA ALA A 34 13.60 0.49 6.55
C ALA A 34 12.79 1.79 6.40
N LEU A 35 12.12 2.21 7.48
CA LEU A 35 11.11 3.27 7.47
C LEU A 35 11.61 4.59 6.90
N LYS A 36 12.90 4.91 7.07
CA LYS A 36 13.51 6.10 6.47
C LYS A 36 13.54 6.01 4.94
N VAL A 37 13.90 4.86 4.39
CA VAL A 37 13.93 4.63 2.94
C VAL A 37 12.51 4.67 2.39
N LEU A 38 11.58 3.95 3.04
CA LEU A 38 10.16 3.97 2.67
C LEU A 38 9.60 5.40 2.62
N LYS A 39 9.89 6.23 3.63
CA LYS A 39 9.45 7.64 3.63
C LYS A 39 10.04 8.44 2.47
N ASN A 40 11.31 8.21 2.12
CA ASN A 40 11.92 8.87 0.98
C ASN A 40 11.29 8.43 -0.36
N ASP A 41 10.92 7.16 -0.50
CA ASP A 41 10.23 6.65 -1.69
C ASP A 41 8.82 7.26 -1.80
N ILE A 42 8.11 7.32 -0.67
CA ILE A 42 6.81 8.01 -0.56
C ILE A 42 6.94 9.47 -0.98
N ASP A 43 7.93 10.18 -0.45
CA ASP A 43 8.18 11.58 -0.78
C ASP A 43 8.54 11.77 -2.26
N THR A 44 9.30 10.83 -2.84
CA THR A 44 9.66 10.85 -4.26
C THR A 44 8.40 10.76 -5.13
N VAL A 45 7.52 9.80 -4.85
CA VAL A 45 6.26 9.64 -5.58
C VAL A 45 5.35 10.84 -5.35
N ALA A 46 5.19 11.27 -4.10
CA ALA A 46 4.31 12.37 -3.73
C ALA A 46 4.69 13.69 -4.43
N ASN A 47 5.97 13.98 -4.58
CA ASN A 47 6.44 15.27 -5.12
C ASN A 47 6.71 15.28 -6.63
N ASP A 48 7.00 14.14 -7.26
CA ASP A 48 7.28 14.11 -8.70
C ASP A 48 5.99 14.00 -9.54
N PRO A 49 5.65 15.00 -10.38
CA PRO A 49 4.41 15.00 -11.16
C PRO A 49 4.28 13.84 -12.16
N PHE A 50 5.38 13.14 -12.51
CA PHE A 50 5.36 12.00 -13.42
C PHE A 50 5.60 10.65 -12.73
N SER A 51 5.57 10.62 -11.39
CA SER A 51 5.60 9.38 -10.61
C SER A 51 4.20 8.97 -10.16
N PHE A 52 3.89 7.69 -10.35
CA PHE A 52 2.66 7.03 -9.91
C PHE A 52 3.03 5.72 -9.22
N ALA A 53 2.18 5.19 -8.35
CA ALA A 53 2.49 3.97 -7.61
C ALA A 53 1.32 3.01 -7.46
N PHE A 54 1.62 1.73 -7.37
CA PHE A 54 0.75 0.72 -6.79
C PHE A 54 1.21 0.40 -5.37
N LEU A 55 0.26 0.06 -4.50
CA LEU A 55 0.56 -0.60 -3.24
C LEU A 55 0.50 -2.12 -3.46
N GLY A 56 1.62 -2.80 -3.34
CA GLY A 56 1.76 -4.19 -3.80
C GLY A 56 1.44 -5.28 -2.76
N GLY A 57 0.84 -4.91 -1.63
CA GLY A 57 0.57 -5.84 -0.53
C GLY A 57 1.74 -6.00 0.45
N ASP A 58 1.52 -6.75 1.52
CA ASP A 58 2.45 -6.94 2.63
C ASP A 58 2.93 -5.57 3.19
N LEU A 59 1.98 -4.66 3.34
CA LEU A 59 2.24 -3.27 3.73
C LEU A 59 2.49 -3.13 5.24
N ALA A 60 2.08 -4.12 6.02
CA ALA A 60 2.24 -4.15 7.46
C ALA A 60 2.67 -5.53 7.98
N GLU A 61 3.25 -5.54 9.18
CA GLU A 61 3.69 -6.75 9.86
C GLU A 61 2.53 -7.37 10.66
N PHE A 62 1.89 -8.39 10.10
CA PHE A 62 0.75 -9.06 10.73
C PHE A 62 1.13 -10.29 11.58
N ILE A 63 2.27 -10.21 12.29
CA ILE A 63 2.68 -11.19 13.29
C ILE A 63 2.20 -10.70 14.66
N ASP A 64 1.14 -11.33 15.17
CA ASP A 64 0.56 -11.07 16.50
C ASP A 64 1.25 -11.91 17.58
N LEU A 65 0.91 -11.65 18.86
CA LEU A 65 1.48 -12.35 20.02
C LEU A 65 1.21 -13.87 20.03
N HIS A 66 0.28 -14.33 19.19
CA HIS A 66 -0.11 -15.74 19.09
C HIS A 66 0.50 -16.44 17.87
N ASP A 67 1.18 -15.69 17.00
CA ASP A 67 1.88 -16.25 15.85
C ASP A 67 3.19 -16.91 16.30
N PRO A 68 3.47 -18.16 15.89
CA PRO A 68 4.70 -18.87 16.27
C PRO A 68 5.99 -18.18 15.78
N ARG A 69 5.88 -17.26 14.82
CA ARG A 69 7.00 -16.45 14.30
C ARG A 69 7.26 -15.20 15.14
N PHE A 70 6.43 -14.90 16.13
CA PHE A 70 6.59 -13.72 16.98
C PHE A 70 7.93 -13.73 17.72
N ASP A 71 8.73 -12.69 17.49
CA ASP A 71 9.95 -12.40 18.26
C ASP A 71 9.81 -11.00 18.87
N PRO A 72 9.81 -10.86 20.21
CA PRO A 72 9.72 -9.56 20.87
C PRO A 72 10.86 -8.61 20.48
N LYS A 73 12.01 -9.12 20.00
CA LYS A 73 13.13 -8.29 19.50
C LYS A 73 12.81 -7.58 18.19
N CYS A 74 11.85 -8.10 17.43
CA CYS A 74 11.38 -7.52 16.17
C CYS A 74 10.31 -6.45 16.38
N VAL A 75 9.84 -6.23 17.61
CA VAL A 75 8.84 -5.22 17.93
C VAL A 75 9.50 -3.83 18.00
N PRO A 76 9.02 -2.84 17.23
CA PRO A 76 9.50 -1.46 17.34
C PRO A 76 9.14 -0.85 18.69
N ALA A 77 9.98 0.06 19.20
CA ALA A 77 9.77 0.69 20.50
C ALA A 77 8.49 1.55 20.60
N ASN A 78 7.89 1.93 19.46
CA ASN A 78 6.65 2.70 19.38
C ASN A 78 5.39 1.83 19.22
N PHE A 79 5.49 0.52 19.49
CA PHE A 79 4.36 -0.39 19.61
C PHE A 79 4.18 -0.79 21.06
N THR A 80 2.94 -0.70 21.53
CA THR A 80 2.53 -1.04 22.90
C THR A 80 1.82 -2.38 22.93
N ILE A 81 1.63 -2.97 24.12
CA ILE A 81 0.86 -4.22 24.25
C ILE A 81 -0.61 -3.97 23.83
N GLU A 82 -1.13 -2.79 24.13
CA GLU A 82 -2.47 -2.36 23.75
C GLU A 82 -2.66 -2.35 22.22
N ASP A 83 -1.63 -1.94 21.46
CA ASP A 83 -1.66 -1.98 19.99
C ASP A 83 -1.89 -3.42 19.47
N TYR A 84 -1.39 -4.45 20.17
CA TYR A 84 -1.59 -5.85 19.77
C TYR A 84 -3.02 -6.36 20.00
N GLY A 85 -3.82 -5.68 20.83
CA GLY A 85 -5.23 -6.03 21.03
C GLY A 85 -6.11 -5.76 19.80
N ASP A 86 -5.70 -4.84 18.93
CA ASP A 86 -6.37 -4.50 17.67
C ASP A 86 -5.33 -4.27 16.56
N LEU A 87 -4.38 -5.21 16.46
CA LEU A 87 -3.18 -5.07 15.64
C LEU A 87 -3.53 -4.73 14.18
N GLY A 88 -4.52 -5.42 13.61
CA GLY A 88 -4.95 -5.22 12.23
C GLY A 88 -5.37 -3.78 11.96
N ALA A 89 -6.28 -3.22 12.76
CA ALA A 89 -6.74 -1.85 12.56
C ALA A 89 -5.67 -0.81 12.87
N VAL A 90 -4.85 -1.02 13.92
CA VAL A 90 -3.73 -0.13 14.26
C VAL A 90 -2.74 -0.03 13.11
N LEU A 91 -2.31 -1.18 12.57
CA LEU A 91 -1.36 -1.24 11.47
C LEU A 91 -1.92 -0.60 10.21
N MET A 92 -3.15 -0.95 9.82
CA MET A 92 -3.74 -0.41 8.59
C MET A 92 -3.99 1.09 8.68
N ARG A 93 -4.36 1.64 9.86
CA ARG A 93 -4.42 3.10 10.06
C ARG A 93 -3.05 3.76 9.86
N ARG A 94 -1.99 3.19 10.40
CA ARG A 94 -0.63 3.73 10.24
C ARG A 94 -0.12 3.61 8.80
N VAL A 95 -0.43 2.51 8.10
CA VAL A 95 -0.16 2.34 6.66
C VAL A 95 -0.93 3.37 5.84
N ARG A 96 -2.21 3.61 6.16
CA ARG A 96 -3.02 4.67 5.53
C ARG A 96 -2.34 6.03 5.67
N ASP A 97 -1.89 6.37 6.88
CA ASP A 97 -1.22 7.65 7.14
C ASP A 97 0.09 7.80 6.35
N LEU A 98 0.86 6.71 6.22
CA LEU A 98 2.08 6.70 5.39
C LEU A 98 1.76 6.86 3.89
N ALA A 99 0.73 6.20 3.38
CA ALA A 99 0.36 6.25 1.97
C ALA A 99 -0.38 7.55 1.58
N TRP A 100 -0.96 8.26 2.55
CA TRP A 100 -1.81 9.43 2.32
C TRP A 100 -1.20 10.53 1.45
N PRO A 101 0.09 10.91 1.60
CA PRO A 101 0.72 11.93 0.75
C PRO A 101 0.71 11.59 -0.75
N MET A 102 0.59 10.31 -1.10
CA MET A 102 0.56 9.83 -2.49
C MET A 102 -0.86 9.58 -3.02
N LYS A 103 -1.92 9.82 -2.24
CA LYS A 103 -3.30 9.39 -2.56
C LYS A 103 -3.73 9.65 -4.01
N GLY A 104 -3.48 10.85 -4.54
CA GLY A 104 -3.84 11.23 -5.92
C GLY A 104 -2.96 10.62 -7.02
N LYS A 105 -1.91 9.89 -6.66
CA LYS A 105 -0.93 9.24 -7.54
C LYS A 105 -0.92 7.71 -7.41
N LEU A 106 -1.73 7.18 -6.49
CA LEU A 106 -1.90 5.75 -6.29
C LEU A 106 -2.88 5.19 -7.33
N LEU A 107 -2.41 4.21 -8.11
CA LEU A 107 -3.17 3.59 -9.20
C LEU A 107 -4.07 2.44 -8.71
N GLY A 108 -3.79 1.91 -7.52
CA GLY A 108 -4.54 0.86 -6.86
C GLY A 108 -3.70 0.13 -5.81
N ALA A 109 -4.33 -0.80 -5.10
CA ALA A 109 -3.66 -1.67 -4.14
C ALA A 109 -4.03 -3.14 -4.33
N VAL A 110 -3.02 -4.00 -4.20
CA VAL A 110 -3.15 -5.46 -4.19
C VAL A 110 -3.03 -5.95 -2.74
N GLN A 111 -3.75 -7.00 -2.41
CA GLN A 111 -3.64 -7.65 -1.10
C GLN A 111 -2.45 -8.62 -1.09
N GLY A 112 -1.63 -8.54 -0.05
CA GLY A 112 -0.52 -9.47 0.18
C GLY A 112 -0.95 -10.71 0.97
N ASN A 113 -0.04 -11.68 1.06
CA ASN A 113 -0.28 -12.90 1.81
C ASN A 113 -0.19 -12.67 3.32
N HIS A 114 0.51 -11.64 3.80
CA HIS A 114 0.55 -11.31 5.22
C HIS A 114 -0.83 -10.84 5.70
N GLU A 115 -1.48 -9.93 4.96
CA GLU A 115 -2.86 -9.50 5.24
C GLU A 115 -3.84 -10.69 5.19
N GLU A 116 -3.78 -11.49 4.12
CA GLU A 116 -4.68 -12.63 3.90
C GLU A 116 -4.58 -13.67 5.03
N ASN A 117 -3.35 -14.05 5.37
CA ASN A 117 -3.13 -15.05 6.42
C ASN A 117 -3.57 -14.54 7.79
N PHE A 118 -3.34 -13.26 8.09
CA PHE A 118 -3.79 -12.67 9.35
C PHE A 118 -5.31 -12.62 9.46
N MET A 119 -5.99 -12.13 8.42
CA MET A 119 -7.45 -12.10 8.33
C MET A 119 -8.03 -13.51 8.56
N ARG A 120 -7.48 -14.53 7.88
CA ARG A 120 -7.89 -15.92 8.06
C ARG A 120 -7.70 -16.44 9.49
N ARG A 121 -6.53 -16.19 10.11
CA ARG A 121 -6.24 -16.63 11.48
C ARG A 121 -7.15 -15.96 12.50
N ASN A 122 -7.43 -14.67 12.32
CA ASN A 122 -8.17 -13.86 13.28
C ASN A 122 -9.68 -13.74 12.97
N LYS A 123 -10.18 -14.45 11.94
CA LYS A 123 -11.58 -14.37 11.48
C LYS A 123 -12.02 -12.91 11.22
N GLN A 124 -11.12 -12.14 10.64
CA GLN A 124 -11.34 -10.76 10.22
C GLN A 124 -11.42 -10.70 8.68
N GLU A 125 -12.06 -9.68 8.15
CA GLU A 125 -12.14 -9.47 6.70
C GLU A 125 -12.00 -7.99 6.36
N GLY A 126 -11.57 -7.70 5.14
CA GLY A 126 -11.69 -6.37 4.55
C GLY A 126 -10.62 -5.36 4.95
N LEU A 127 -9.46 -5.76 5.47
CA LEU A 127 -8.37 -4.83 5.81
C LEU A 127 -7.89 -4.03 4.59
N MET A 128 -7.61 -4.71 3.48
CA MET A 128 -7.16 -4.05 2.24
C MET A 128 -8.30 -3.28 1.57
N ASN A 129 -9.53 -3.80 1.61
CA ASN A 129 -10.73 -3.09 1.14
C ASN A 129 -10.92 -1.76 1.89
N TRP A 130 -10.78 -1.78 3.21
CA TRP A 130 -10.87 -0.59 4.05
C TRP A 130 -9.79 0.43 3.67
N LEU A 131 -8.53 0.00 3.53
CA LEU A 131 -7.43 0.88 3.14
C LEU A 131 -7.67 1.55 1.78
N THR A 132 -8.08 0.76 0.78
CA THR A 132 -8.36 1.29 -0.56
C THR A 132 -9.54 2.26 -0.56
N THR A 133 -10.55 2.02 0.28
CA THR A 133 -11.68 2.93 0.48
C THR A 133 -11.22 4.26 1.07
N GLU A 134 -10.43 4.24 2.15
CA GLU A 134 -9.89 5.45 2.78
C GLU A 134 -9.01 6.27 1.82
N LEU A 135 -8.18 5.58 1.04
CA LEU A 135 -7.34 6.19 0.01
C LEU A 135 -8.12 6.53 -1.26
N GLY A 136 -9.40 6.19 -1.40
CA GLY A 136 -10.17 6.45 -2.61
C GLY A 136 -9.54 5.86 -3.88
N ILE A 137 -8.88 4.71 -3.76
CA ILE A 137 -8.21 4.01 -4.86
C ILE A 137 -8.87 2.67 -5.15
N ARG A 138 -8.51 2.06 -6.27
CA ARG A 138 -9.03 0.75 -6.66
C ARG A 138 -8.44 -0.35 -5.78
N TYR A 139 -9.30 -1.22 -5.25
CA TYR A 139 -8.88 -2.52 -4.76
C TYR A 139 -8.72 -3.48 -5.94
N LEU A 140 -7.54 -4.08 -6.06
CA LEU A 140 -7.14 -4.92 -7.18
C LEU A 140 -7.18 -6.43 -6.84
N GLY A 141 -7.74 -6.79 -5.69
CA GLY A 141 -7.73 -8.18 -5.22
C GLY A 141 -6.33 -8.66 -4.83
N TYR A 142 -6.13 -9.98 -4.89
CA TYR A 142 -4.83 -10.63 -4.62
C TYR A 142 -3.89 -10.61 -5.85
N SER A 143 -4.44 -10.46 -7.05
CA SER A 143 -3.68 -10.41 -8.30
C SER A 143 -4.54 -9.77 -9.37
N ALA A 144 -3.99 -8.82 -10.12
CA ALA A 144 -4.70 -8.11 -11.18
C ALA A 144 -3.88 -7.94 -12.46
N LEU A 145 -4.59 -7.83 -13.58
CA LEU A 145 -4.10 -7.31 -14.85
C LEU A 145 -4.69 -5.90 -15.06
N ILE A 146 -3.83 -4.95 -15.42
CA ILE A 146 -4.19 -3.54 -15.62
C ILE A 146 -3.54 -3.02 -16.89
N ASP A 147 -4.32 -2.27 -17.66
CA ASP A 147 -3.84 -1.48 -18.79
C ASP A 147 -3.60 -0.04 -18.35
N ILE A 148 -2.35 0.43 -18.39
CA ILE A 148 -2.01 1.83 -18.17
C ILE A 148 -1.89 2.51 -19.53
N VAL A 149 -2.74 3.49 -19.78
CA VAL A 149 -2.87 4.17 -21.06
C VAL A 149 -2.48 5.64 -20.91
N PHE A 150 -1.44 6.06 -21.62
CA PHE A 150 -0.99 7.45 -21.65
C PHE A 150 -1.69 8.17 -22.81
N ILE A 151 -2.39 9.27 -22.51
CA ILE A 151 -3.14 10.06 -23.50
C ILE A 151 -2.50 11.44 -23.63
N ARG A 152 -2.05 11.78 -24.84
CA ARG A 152 -1.53 13.11 -25.16
C ARG A 152 -2.66 14.12 -25.34
N ASN A 153 -2.48 15.35 -24.84
CA ASN A 153 -3.43 16.46 -24.96
C ASN A 153 -4.82 16.12 -24.43
N ALA A 154 -4.88 15.30 -23.38
CA ALA A 154 -6.15 14.90 -22.79
C ALA A 154 -6.85 16.13 -22.21
N LYS A 155 -7.94 16.56 -22.85
CA LYS A 155 -8.91 17.50 -22.27
C LYS A 155 -9.86 16.68 -21.42
N PHE A 156 -9.55 16.49 -20.15
CA PHE A 156 -10.56 16.05 -19.19
C PHE A 156 -11.36 17.30 -18.81
N GLY A 157 -12.63 17.31 -19.22
CA GLY A 157 -13.59 18.38 -18.89
C GLY A 157 -14.01 18.33 -17.44
#